data_AF-A0A562JSL4-F1
#
_entry.id   AF-A0A562JSL4-F1
#
_cell.length_a   1.000
_cell.length_b   1.000
_cell.length_c   1.000
_cell.angle_alpha   90.00
_cell.angle_beta   90.00
_cell.angle_gamma   90.00
#
_symmetry.space_group_name_H-M   'P 1'
#
loop_
_entity.id
_entity.type
_entity.pdbx_description
1 polymer ?
#
loop_
_entity_poly.entity_id
_entity_poly.type
_entity_poly.pdbx_seq_one_letter_code
_entity_poly.pdbx_strand_id
1 'polypeptide(L)'
;MNKGAVLYANRSSASKWEEFVISPAGSGFSSPQTGGFAVSEQQFNQIFPNRNGFYTYSGLIAALGAYPGFAKTGGATIEKQEAAAFLANVYHETGGLYYIVEQNKANYSHYSDPSNTRYPSAPGKQYYGRGPIQISWNYNYGAAGEALGLPLLGPTRVWSLETPRSLGKRGCGSGTRRLGQER
;
A
#
# COMPACT_ATOMS: atom_id res chain seq x y z
N MET A 1 -12.43 -4.18 -27.26
CA MET A 1 -13.28 -3.11 -26.71
C MET A 1 -14.69 -3.65 -26.57
N ASN A 2 -15.26 -3.65 -25.37
CA ASN A 2 -16.70 -3.82 -25.23
C ASN A 2 -17.34 -2.51 -25.68
N LYS A 3 -18.17 -2.57 -26.73
CA LYS A 3 -18.92 -1.42 -27.22
C LYS A 3 -19.89 -0.97 -26.12
N GLY A 4 -19.86 0.31 -25.76
CA GLY A 4 -20.88 0.95 -24.91
C GLY A 4 -20.46 1.38 -23.49
N ALA A 5 -19.19 1.31 -23.11
CA ALA A 5 -18.78 1.84 -21.79
C ALA A 5 -18.60 3.37 -21.84
N VAL A 6 -19.50 4.10 -21.18
CA VAL A 6 -19.41 5.55 -20.92
C VAL A 6 -18.74 5.76 -19.57
N LEU A 7 -17.64 6.52 -19.52
CA LEU A 7 -16.96 6.94 -18.29
C LEU A 7 -17.32 8.39 -17.98
N TYR A 8 -17.81 8.66 -16.76
CA TYR A 8 -18.10 10.01 -16.28
C TYR A 8 -16.90 10.54 -15.48
N ALA A 9 -16.35 11.69 -15.88
CA ALA A 9 -15.34 12.42 -15.10
C ALA A 9 -15.80 13.88 -14.92
N ASN A 10 -16.05 14.27 -13.69
CA ASN A 10 -16.41 15.64 -13.33
C ASN A 10 -15.14 16.52 -13.33
N ARG A 11 -15.09 17.55 -14.17
CA ARG A 11 -14.05 18.59 -14.13
C ARG A 11 -14.73 19.96 -14.08
N SER A 12 -14.14 20.87 -13.32
CA SER A 12 -14.74 22.08 -12.71
C SER A 12 -15.05 23.25 -13.65
N SER A 13 -15.26 23.03 -14.95
CA SER A 13 -15.74 24.09 -15.86
C SER A 13 -16.26 23.49 -17.17
N ALA A 14 -17.40 22.81 -17.13
CA ALA A 14 -18.07 22.31 -18.33
C ALA A 14 -19.32 23.16 -18.62
N SER A 15 -19.27 24.00 -19.67
CA SER A 15 -20.45 24.68 -20.19
C SER A 15 -21.00 24.07 -21.48
N LYS A 16 -20.47 22.92 -21.93
CA LYS A 16 -21.07 22.00 -22.94
C LYS A 16 -20.30 20.67 -22.99
N TRP A 17 -21.00 19.59 -23.35
CA TRP A 17 -20.49 18.23 -23.45
C TRP A 17 -19.61 18.06 -24.68
N GLU A 18 -18.37 17.58 -24.52
CA GLU A 18 -17.53 17.15 -25.65
C GLU A 18 -17.29 15.64 -25.58
N GLU A 19 -17.56 14.98 -26.71
CA GLU A 19 -17.35 13.56 -26.94
C GLU A 19 -15.91 13.32 -27.39
N PHE A 20 -15.18 12.44 -26.70
CA PHE A 20 -13.80 12.11 -27.05
C PHE A 20 -13.73 10.76 -27.76
N VAL A 21 -13.49 10.75 -29.07
CA VAL A 21 -13.33 9.53 -29.88
C VAL A 21 -11.85 9.14 -29.90
N ILE A 22 -11.52 7.99 -29.31
CA ILE A 22 -10.17 7.40 -29.44
C ILE A 22 -10.12 6.63 -30.77
N SER A 23 -9.45 7.18 -31.78
CA SER A 23 -9.19 6.50 -33.06
C SER A 23 -8.05 5.46 -32.92
N PRO A 24 -8.06 4.38 -33.74
CA PRO A 24 -7.05 3.33 -33.65
C PRO A 24 -5.83 3.71 -34.50
N ALA A 25 -4.69 3.98 -33.87
CA ALA A 25 -3.38 3.70 -34.45
C ALA A 25 -2.97 2.33 -33.89
N GLY A 26 -2.75 1.28 -34.69
CA GLY A 26 -1.76 1.23 -35.74
C GLY A 26 -0.54 0.49 -35.17
N SER A 27 -0.46 -0.81 -35.44
CA SER A 27 0.66 -1.74 -35.17
C SER A 27 1.13 -1.94 -33.72
N GLY A 28 0.86 -3.15 -33.18
CA GLY A 28 1.82 -3.84 -32.32
C GLY A 28 1.66 -3.75 -30.80
N PHE A 29 0.44 -3.78 -30.26
CA PHE A 29 0.27 -4.16 -28.84
C PHE A 29 0.19 -5.68 -28.73
N SER A 30 1.34 -6.32 -28.56
CA SER A 30 1.41 -7.67 -28.04
C SER A 30 0.69 -7.73 -26.68
N SER A 31 -0.42 -8.47 -26.61
CA SER A 31 -0.89 -9.06 -25.36
C SER A 31 -0.57 -10.56 -25.40
N PRO A 32 -0.27 -11.23 -24.28
CA PRO A 32 -0.42 -10.79 -22.90
C PRO A 32 0.89 -10.87 -22.10
N GLN A 33 1.14 -9.95 -21.17
CA GLN A 33 2.06 -10.29 -20.08
C GLN A 33 1.27 -11.12 -19.06
N THR A 34 1.19 -12.42 -19.33
CA THR A 34 0.68 -13.45 -18.44
C THR A 34 1.42 -13.36 -17.10
N GLY A 35 0.70 -13.00 -16.04
CA GLY A 35 1.16 -13.11 -14.65
C GLY A 35 1.66 -11.82 -13.97
N GLY A 36 2.02 -10.76 -14.68
CA GLY A 36 2.60 -9.52 -14.11
C GLY A 36 1.57 -8.45 -13.68
N PHE A 37 1.89 -7.62 -12.68
CA PHE A 37 1.05 -6.48 -12.30
C PHE A 37 0.83 -5.54 -13.49
N ALA A 38 -0.38 -4.99 -13.64
CA ALA A 38 -0.81 -4.27 -14.84
C ALA A 38 -0.04 -2.94 -15.08
N VAL A 39 0.62 -2.42 -14.06
CA VAL A 39 1.42 -1.19 -14.11
C VAL A 39 2.90 -1.57 -14.05
N SER A 40 3.67 -1.21 -15.07
CA SER A 40 5.11 -1.45 -15.11
C SER A 40 5.88 -0.52 -14.16
N GLU A 41 7.14 -0.85 -13.87
CA GLU A 41 8.01 0.02 -13.06
C GLU A 41 8.19 1.41 -13.69
N GLN A 42 8.31 1.48 -15.02
CA GLN A 42 8.40 2.74 -15.74
C GLN A 42 7.15 3.58 -15.55
N GLN A 43 5.97 2.98 -15.67
CA GLN A 43 4.70 3.67 -15.42
C GLN A 43 4.58 4.10 -13.96
N PHE A 44 4.98 3.26 -13.01
CA PHE A 44 5.01 3.63 -11.59
C PHE A 44 5.92 4.84 -11.34
N ASN A 45 7.12 4.88 -11.95
CA ASN A 45 8.03 6.02 -11.86
C ASN A 45 7.44 7.29 -12.51
N GLN A 46 6.65 7.17 -13.58
CA GLN A 46 5.95 8.29 -14.21
C GLN A 46 4.80 8.83 -13.36
N ILE A 47 4.05 7.94 -12.68
CA ILE A 47 2.95 8.32 -11.78
C ILE A 47 3.50 8.99 -10.51
N PHE A 48 4.64 8.51 -10.00
CA PHE A 48 5.24 8.98 -8.74
C PHE A 48 6.69 9.46 -8.92
N PRO A 49 6.90 10.56 -9.66
CA PRO A 49 8.24 11.06 -9.99
C PRO A 49 9.01 11.62 -8.79
N ASN A 50 8.28 12.14 -7.80
CA ASN A 50 8.84 12.81 -6.61
C ASN A 50 8.67 12.00 -5.31
N ARG A 51 8.37 10.70 -5.41
CA ARG A 51 8.11 9.88 -4.22
C ARG A 51 9.31 9.81 -3.28
N ASN A 52 9.02 9.57 -2.02
CA ASN A 52 10.04 9.19 -1.05
C ASN A 52 10.65 7.82 -1.41
N GLY A 53 11.98 7.68 -1.28
CA GLY A 53 12.71 6.44 -1.56
C GLY A 53 12.27 5.22 -0.72
N PHE A 54 11.52 5.45 0.37
CA PHE A 54 10.83 4.39 1.11
C PHE A 54 9.85 3.59 0.22
N TYR A 55 9.14 4.26 -0.69
CA TYR A 55 8.18 3.63 -1.57
C TYR A 55 8.85 3.15 -2.86
N THR A 56 9.08 1.84 -2.94
CA THR A 56 9.72 1.21 -4.09
C THR A 56 8.71 0.40 -4.90
N TYR A 57 8.91 0.33 -6.21
CA TYR A 57 8.08 -0.53 -7.06
C TYR A 57 8.24 -2.02 -6.67
N SER A 58 9.46 -2.45 -6.36
CA SER A 58 9.73 -3.79 -5.84
C SER A 58 8.99 -4.07 -4.52
N GLY A 59 8.89 -3.07 -3.64
CA GLY A 59 8.08 -3.14 -2.42
C GLY A 59 6.59 -3.33 -2.71
N LEU A 60 6.04 -2.60 -3.69
CA LEU A 60 4.66 -2.80 -4.16
C LEU A 60 4.46 -4.23 -4.66
N ILE A 61 5.30 -4.69 -5.60
CA ILE A 61 5.19 -6.04 -6.17
C ILE A 61 5.30 -7.14 -5.10
N ALA A 62 6.18 -6.97 -4.12
CA ALA A 62 6.27 -7.89 -2.98
C ALA A 62 4.98 -7.91 -2.15
N ALA A 63 4.37 -6.75 -1.90
CA ALA A 63 3.12 -6.64 -1.15
C ALA A 63 1.92 -7.27 -1.90
N LEU A 64 1.89 -7.18 -3.24
CA LEU A 64 0.84 -7.82 -4.05
C LEU A 64 0.80 -9.35 -3.87
N GLY A 65 1.92 -9.97 -3.49
CA GLY A 65 1.99 -11.40 -3.18
C GLY A 65 1.06 -11.83 -2.03
N ALA A 66 0.69 -10.92 -1.13
CA ALA A 66 -0.27 -11.20 -0.06
C ALA A 66 -1.74 -11.20 -0.56
N TYR A 67 -2.01 -10.64 -1.74
CA TYR A 67 -3.35 -10.47 -2.28
C TYR A 67 -3.40 -10.93 -3.76
N PRO A 68 -3.36 -12.25 -4.03
CA PRO A 68 -3.23 -12.77 -5.38
C PRO A 68 -4.38 -12.42 -6.34
N GLY A 69 -5.55 -12.05 -5.81
CA GLY A 69 -6.70 -11.60 -6.60
C GLY A 69 -6.66 -10.12 -7.01
N PHE A 70 -5.85 -9.30 -6.32
CA PHE A 70 -5.78 -7.86 -6.55
C PHE A 70 -5.19 -7.56 -7.92
N ALA A 71 -5.93 -6.79 -8.74
CA ALA A 71 -5.60 -6.45 -10.12
C ALA A 71 -5.31 -7.70 -10.98
N LYS A 72 -6.02 -8.81 -10.70
CA LYS A 72 -5.91 -10.12 -11.37
C LYS A 72 -7.25 -10.79 -11.66
N THR A 73 -8.34 -10.06 -11.47
CA THR A 73 -9.70 -10.60 -11.56
C THR A 73 -10.54 -9.76 -12.52
N GLY A 74 -11.43 -10.40 -13.28
CA GLY A 74 -12.37 -9.69 -14.17
C GLY A 74 -11.82 -9.30 -15.54
N GLY A 75 -10.59 -9.70 -15.87
CA GLY A 75 -9.96 -9.51 -17.18
C GLY A 75 -9.25 -8.16 -17.34
N ALA A 76 -8.44 -8.05 -18.39
CA ALA A 76 -7.41 -7.02 -18.53
C ALA A 76 -7.90 -5.56 -18.35
N THR A 77 -9.13 -5.23 -18.72
CA THR A 77 -9.69 -3.90 -18.50
C THR A 77 -9.95 -3.64 -17.02
N ILE A 78 -10.61 -4.58 -16.33
CA ILE A 78 -10.94 -4.45 -14.91
C ILE A 78 -9.67 -4.47 -14.06
N GLU A 79 -8.71 -5.34 -14.39
CA GLU A 79 -7.42 -5.40 -13.71
C GLU A 79 -6.66 -4.06 -13.78
N LYS A 80 -6.65 -3.41 -14.95
CA LYS A 80 -6.05 -2.08 -15.11
C LYS A 80 -6.81 -1.01 -14.35
N GLN A 81 -8.14 -1.07 -14.32
CA GLN A 81 -8.97 -0.12 -13.59
C GLN A 81 -8.77 -0.25 -12.07
N GLU A 82 -8.70 -1.47 -11.54
CA GLU A 82 -8.42 -1.73 -10.13
C GLU A 82 -7.04 -1.20 -9.74
N ALA A 83 -6.00 -1.51 -10.54
CA ALA A 83 -4.65 -0.99 -10.31
C ALA A 83 -4.62 0.54 -10.34
N ALA A 84 -5.28 1.17 -11.32
CA ALA A 84 -5.36 2.62 -11.43
C ALA A 84 -6.11 3.26 -10.26
N ALA A 85 -7.25 2.69 -9.84
CA ALA A 85 -8.05 3.19 -8.73
C ALA A 85 -7.26 3.14 -7.41
N PHE A 86 -6.57 2.02 -7.16
CA PHE A 86 -5.69 1.89 -6.01
C PHE A 86 -4.58 2.95 -6.01
N LEU A 87 -3.81 3.04 -7.10
CA LEU A 87 -2.69 3.99 -7.18
C LEU A 87 -3.16 5.45 -7.13
N ALA A 88 -4.33 5.77 -7.67
CA ALA A 88 -4.90 7.12 -7.60
C ALA A 88 -5.26 7.52 -6.15
N ASN A 89 -5.88 6.62 -5.40
CA ASN A 89 -6.15 6.87 -3.98
C ASN A 89 -4.84 6.99 -3.18
N VAL A 90 -3.88 6.09 -3.43
CA VAL A 90 -2.56 6.18 -2.81
C VAL A 90 -1.89 7.53 -3.10
N TYR A 91 -1.98 8.01 -4.35
CA TYR A 91 -1.47 9.32 -4.73
C TYR A 91 -2.14 10.43 -3.91
N HIS A 92 -3.47 10.41 -3.80
CA HIS A 92 -4.23 11.41 -3.07
C HIS A 92 -3.85 11.45 -1.59
N GLU A 93 -3.82 10.29 -0.92
CA GLU A 93 -3.57 10.17 0.52
C GLU A 93 -2.16 10.59 0.94
N THR A 94 -1.17 10.41 0.06
CA THR A 94 0.26 10.58 0.41
C THR A 94 0.94 11.77 -0.27
N GLY A 95 0.20 12.54 -1.08
CA GLY A 95 0.78 13.58 -1.92
C GLY A 95 1.74 13.00 -2.95
N GLY A 96 1.32 11.96 -3.66
CA GLY A 96 2.16 11.28 -4.66
C GLY A 96 3.30 10.46 -4.06
N LEU A 97 3.03 9.74 -2.96
CA LEU A 97 4.01 8.96 -2.19
C LEU A 97 5.17 9.79 -1.63
N TYR A 98 4.97 11.10 -1.48
CA TYR A 98 5.97 11.97 -0.86
C TYR A 98 6.01 11.79 0.67
N TYR A 99 4.84 11.64 1.29
CA TYR A 99 4.71 11.50 2.73
C TYR A 99 4.57 10.03 3.17
N ILE A 100 5.35 9.65 4.18
CA ILE A 100 5.27 8.33 4.83
C ILE A 100 4.29 8.36 6.01
N VAL A 101 4.22 9.50 6.69
CA VAL A 101 3.43 9.72 7.90
C VAL A 101 2.56 10.95 7.72
N GLU A 102 1.45 11.00 8.45
CA GLU A 102 0.59 12.17 8.53
C GLU A 102 1.39 13.42 8.91
N GLN A 103 1.12 14.54 8.24
CA GLN A 103 1.90 15.77 8.42
C GLN A 103 1.51 16.56 9.67
N ASN A 104 0.22 16.57 10.03
CA ASN A 104 -0.24 17.33 11.17
C ASN A 104 0.01 16.57 12.49
N LYS A 105 1.20 16.78 13.06
CA LYS A 105 1.60 16.15 14.33
C LYS A 105 0.69 16.49 15.52
N ALA A 106 -0.05 17.61 15.45
CA ALA A 106 -1.00 17.97 16.51
C ALA A 106 -2.14 16.94 16.63
N ASN A 107 -2.46 16.24 15.55
CA ASN A 107 -3.55 15.26 15.55
C ASN A 107 -3.14 13.88 16.06
N TYR A 108 -1.86 13.61 16.26
CA TYR A 108 -1.35 12.25 16.46
C TYR A 108 -1.97 11.50 17.65
N SER A 109 -2.36 12.23 18.70
CA SER A 109 -3.01 11.67 19.89
C SER A 109 -4.48 11.33 19.70
N HIS A 110 -5.15 11.79 18.63
CA HIS A 110 -6.59 11.59 18.43
C HIS A 110 -6.95 10.18 17.97
N TYR A 111 -6.01 9.46 17.37
CA TYR A 111 -6.26 8.18 16.70
C TYR A 111 -6.27 6.99 17.68
N SER A 112 -6.97 7.14 18.80
CA SER A 112 -7.16 6.09 19.79
C SER A 112 -8.61 6.10 20.21
N ASP A 113 -9.36 5.08 19.80
CA ASP A 113 -10.71 4.83 20.27
C ASP A 113 -10.65 3.96 21.54
N PRO A 114 -10.89 4.54 22.73
CA PRO A 114 -10.87 3.81 23.99
C PRO A 114 -12.06 2.85 24.15
N SER A 115 -13.12 3.00 23.34
CA SER A 115 -14.28 2.11 23.37
C SER A 115 -14.01 0.79 22.64
N ASN A 116 -12.99 0.73 21.79
CA ASN A 116 -12.63 -0.48 21.06
C ASN A 116 -11.84 -1.47 21.93
N THR A 117 -12.56 -2.41 22.54
CA THR A 117 -11.96 -3.42 23.43
C THR A 117 -11.29 -4.58 22.69
N ARG A 118 -11.61 -4.80 21.40
CA ARG A 118 -10.97 -5.83 20.57
C ARG A 118 -9.52 -5.45 20.23
N TYR A 119 -9.28 -4.18 19.96
CA TYR A 119 -7.99 -3.64 19.56
C TYR A 119 -7.58 -2.50 20.50
N PRO A 120 -7.27 -2.81 21.77
CA PRO A 120 -6.95 -1.80 22.76
C PRO A 120 -5.64 -1.09 22.37
N SER A 121 -5.62 0.23 22.56
CA SER A 121 -4.41 1.03 22.36
C SER A 121 -3.32 0.63 23.34
N ALA A 122 -2.10 0.42 22.83
CA ALA A 122 -0.94 0.14 23.67
C ALA A 122 -0.40 1.43 24.30
N PRO A 123 0.02 1.40 25.58
CA PRO A 123 0.59 2.57 26.25
C PRO A 123 1.74 3.20 25.45
N GLY A 124 1.68 4.54 25.31
CA GLY A 124 2.69 5.32 24.59
C GLY A 124 2.71 5.13 23.06
N LYS A 125 1.72 4.46 22.47
CA LYS A 125 1.59 4.33 21.02
C LYS A 125 0.59 5.33 20.44
N GLN A 126 0.81 5.69 19.18
CA GLN A 126 -0.05 6.59 18.42
C GLN A 126 -0.34 5.96 17.07
N TYR A 127 -1.60 6.02 16.65
CA TYR A 127 -2.11 5.37 15.44
C TYR A 127 -2.50 6.39 14.37
N TYR A 128 -1.73 7.47 14.22
CA TYR A 128 -1.88 8.42 13.12
C TYR A 128 -1.61 7.79 11.76
N GLY A 129 -1.94 8.52 10.69
CA GLY A 129 -1.84 8.02 9.32
C GLY A 129 -0.42 7.63 8.93
N ARG A 130 -0.25 6.41 8.41
CA ARG A 130 1.03 5.92 7.87
C ARG A 130 0.86 5.17 6.56
N GLY A 131 1.88 5.22 5.73
CA GLY A 131 2.02 4.40 4.52
C GLY A 131 1.08 4.83 3.38
N PRO A 132 0.93 3.97 2.36
CA PRO A 132 0.33 4.35 1.08
C PRO A 132 -1.16 4.68 1.15
N ILE A 133 -1.87 4.23 2.19
CA ILE A 133 -3.29 4.51 2.41
C ILE A 133 -3.54 5.29 3.71
N GLN A 134 -2.48 5.84 4.32
CA GLN A 134 -2.55 6.59 5.57
C GLN A 134 -3.36 5.87 6.67
N ILE A 135 -3.08 4.58 6.89
CA ILE A 135 -3.82 3.77 7.88
C ILE A 135 -3.77 4.44 9.24
N SER A 136 -4.95 4.64 9.83
CA SER A 136 -5.15 5.42 11.04
C SER A 136 -6.07 4.68 12.01
N TRP A 137 -6.00 4.99 13.30
CA TRP A 137 -6.77 4.39 14.41
C TRP A 137 -6.36 2.99 14.85
N ASN A 138 -6.34 2.77 16.18
CA ASN A 138 -6.03 1.49 16.82
C ASN A 138 -6.78 0.31 16.21
N TYR A 139 -8.07 0.45 15.89
CA TYR A 139 -8.85 -0.65 15.34
C TYR A 139 -8.43 -1.07 13.92
N ASN A 140 -8.02 -0.13 13.07
CA ASN A 140 -7.52 -0.46 11.74
C ASN A 140 -6.11 -1.08 11.81
N TYR A 141 -5.24 -0.54 12.67
CA TYR A 141 -3.93 -1.15 12.94
C TYR A 141 -4.08 -2.57 13.47
N GLY A 142 -5.06 -2.80 14.35
CA GLY A 142 -5.40 -4.12 14.88
C GLY A 142 -5.85 -5.10 13.81
N ALA A 143 -6.86 -4.71 13.04
CA ALA A 143 -7.38 -5.54 11.96
C ALA A 143 -6.33 -5.84 10.89
N ALA A 144 -5.52 -4.84 10.50
CA ALA A 144 -4.44 -5.04 9.55
C ALA A 144 -3.34 -5.96 10.11
N GLY A 145 -3.00 -5.80 11.39
CA GLY A 145 -2.02 -6.65 12.06
C GLY A 145 -2.46 -8.11 12.11
N GLU A 146 -3.73 -8.36 12.42
CA GLU A 146 -4.34 -9.69 12.42
C GLU A 146 -4.32 -10.30 11.01
N ALA A 147 -4.75 -9.55 9.99
CA ALA A 147 -4.79 -10.01 8.60
C ALA A 147 -3.40 -10.32 8.02
N LEU A 148 -2.37 -9.56 8.42
CA LEU A 148 -1.00 -9.70 7.91
C LEU A 148 -0.09 -10.57 8.80
N GLY A 149 -0.56 -10.98 9.99
CA GLY A 149 0.28 -11.65 10.99
C GLY A 149 1.41 -10.77 11.52
N LEU A 150 1.20 -9.45 11.59
CA LEU A 150 2.19 -8.46 12.00
C LEU A 150 1.80 -7.78 13.32
N PRO A 151 2.75 -7.45 14.20
CA PRO A 151 2.47 -6.83 15.50
C PRO A 151 2.24 -5.31 15.36
N LEU A 152 1.18 -4.90 14.66
CA LEU A 152 0.91 -3.49 14.35
C LEU A 152 0.28 -2.70 15.52
N LEU A 153 -0.33 -3.37 16.50
CA LEU A 153 -0.88 -2.77 17.71
C LEU A 153 0.10 -2.69 18.89
N GLY A 154 1.03 -3.65 18.96
CA GLY A 154 1.76 -3.98 20.18
C GLY A 154 3.01 -3.14 20.47
N PRO A 155 3.63 -3.33 21.66
CA PRO A 155 4.84 -2.62 22.07
C PRO A 155 6.07 -2.99 21.22
N THR A 156 6.05 -4.18 20.62
CA THR A 156 7.13 -4.71 19.77
C THR A 156 7.13 -4.05 18.40
N ARG A 157 7.91 -2.98 18.30
CA ARG A 157 8.42 -2.34 17.07
C ARG A 157 7.45 -2.34 15.87
N VAL A 158 6.51 -1.39 15.93
CA VAL A 158 5.94 -0.69 14.76
C VAL A 158 7.03 0.06 13.94
N TRP A 159 8.29 0.02 14.37
CA TRP A 159 9.40 0.86 13.91
C TRP A 159 10.08 0.42 12.59
N SER A 160 9.43 -0.35 11.73
CA SER A 160 10.05 -0.79 10.46
C SER A 160 9.39 -0.20 9.22
N LEU A 161 8.73 0.94 9.34
CA LEU A 161 8.31 1.78 8.21
C LEU A 161 9.26 2.99 7.99
N GLU A 162 10.35 3.08 8.75
CA GLU A 162 11.31 4.22 8.67
C GLU A 162 12.73 3.79 8.27
N THR A 163 13.00 2.49 8.11
CA THR A 163 14.31 1.99 7.63
C THR A 163 14.15 0.76 6.73
N PRO A 164 14.81 0.70 5.56
CA PRO A 164 14.83 -0.48 4.71
C PRO A 164 15.45 -1.68 5.45
N ARG A 165 14.81 -2.86 5.41
CA ARG A 165 15.46 -4.10 5.86
C ARG A 165 16.50 -4.52 4.82
N SER A 166 17.77 -4.56 5.22
CA SER A 166 18.67 -5.58 4.69
C SER A 166 18.26 -6.92 5.32
N LEU A 167 17.88 -7.89 4.50
CA LEU A 167 17.64 -9.26 4.96
C LEU A 167 18.99 -9.91 5.34
N GLY A 168 19.42 -9.69 6.59
CA GLY A 168 20.50 -10.44 7.21
C GLY A 168 20.04 -11.85 7.57
N LYS A 169 20.76 -12.85 7.06
CA LYS A 169 20.55 -14.29 7.31
C LYS A 169 20.38 -14.59 8.81
N ARG A 170 19.33 -15.32 9.16
CA ARG A 170 19.19 -15.93 10.49
C ARG A 170 20.34 -16.94 10.69
N GLY A 171 21.27 -16.61 11.59
CA GLY A 171 22.25 -17.57 12.09
C GLY A 171 21.55 -18.61 12.95
N CYS A 172 21.68 -19.88 12.57
CA CYS A 172 21.32 -21.03 13.39
C CYS A 172 22.29 -21.09 14.56
N GLY A 173 21.85 -20.72 15.76
CA GLY A 173 22.59 -20.90 17.00
C GLY A 173 22.17 -22.22 17.66
N SER A 174 22.97 -23.27 17.45
CA SER A 174 22.86 -24.55 18.13
C SER A 174 22.99 -24.37 19.65
N GLY A 175 21.96 -24.80 20.37
CA GLY A 175 21.99 -24.84 21.83
C GLY A 175 22.99 -25.88 22.33
N THR A 176 23.77 -25.52 23.34
CA THR A 176 24.42 -26.50 24.21
C THR A 176 24.22 -26.08 25.66
N ARG A 177 23.32 -26.80 26.34
CA ARG A 177 23.25 -26.85 27.80
C ARG A 177 24.55 -27.45 28.33
N ARG A 178 25.17 -26.83 29.33
CA ARG A 178 25.96 -27.56 30.34
C ARG A 178 25.63 -27.08 31.74
N LEU A 179 25.44 -28.09 32.57
CA LEU A 179 25.16 -28.08 34.00
C LEU A 179 26.41 -27.66 34.80
N GLY A 180 26.16 -27.01 35.95
CA GLY A 180 26.91 -27.13 37.21
C GLY A 180 28.30 -26.49 37.30
N GLN A 181 28.54 -25.65 38.32
CA GLN A 181 29.14 -26.09 39.59
C GLN A 181 29.36 -24.89 40.53
N GLU A 182 29.06 -25.11 41.81
CA GLU A 182 29.29 -24.21 42.96
C GLU A 182 30.76 -23.79 43.12
N ARG A 183 31.00 -22.54 43.51
CA ARG A 183 31.64 -22.11 44.77
C ARG A 183 31.48 -20.60 44.97
#